data_AF-A0A7C3N8B5-F1
#
_entry.id   AF-A0A7C3N8B5-F1
#
_cell.length_a   1.000
_cell.length_b   1.000
_cell.length_c   1.000
_cell.angle_alpha   90.00
_cell.angle_beta   90.00
_cell.angle_gamma   90.00
#
_symmetry.space_group_name_H-M   'P 1'
#
loop_
_entity.id
_entity.type
_entity.pdbx_description
1 polymer ?
#
loop_
_entity_poly.entity_id
_entity_poly.type
_entity_poly.pdbx_seq_one_letter_code
_entity_poly.pdbx_strand_id
1 'polypeptide(L)'
;MLAPRPIPCYSCYSEKLICQRYKVSIDYAKVIATDLGVPPGQVARSIELFDQDNTVPFVARYRKEVTGGLDEAQLRTILERLTYLRNLEARKETVLKTIAEQGKLTDELQTRINAVTTLQALEDLYLPYRPKRRTRATIAREHGLEPLAEQMLRQDIIKGDLAEIAAAYLKEEVPTVEDALAGARDIIAETVAENADIRASVRDRTRRDAWLVVTVADRAKDERGVYELYYDYREQLSKIPPHRLLAINRGEREGILKVKLDGPDDELIGQIQAKVITQPRSLFSDQIRQAVADGYKRLLAPSIETEMRGDLTDNSDEHAIETFAANLRQLLLQPPIRGKMVIGIDPGFRTGCKVALVDPTGKFLGGTTIYPHEPQKQWSEAKALLLKMIEQGADLMAIGNGTASRETEALAAE
;
A
#
# COMPACT_ATOMS: atom_id res chain seq x y z
N MET A 1 63.84 -24.97 -2.44
CA MET A 1 62.95 -23.84 -2.11
C MET A 1 61.51 -24.30 -2.29
N LEU A 2 60.85 -24.71 -1.21
CA LEU A 2 59.43 -25.09 -1.21
C LEU A 2 58.63 -23.86 -0.77
N ALA A 3 57.74 -23.37 -1.63
CA ALA A 3 56.88 -22.23 -1.34
C ALA A 3 55.84 -22.60 -0.28
N PRO A 4 55.51 -21.70 0.67
CA PRO A 4 54.52 -21.96 1.70
C PRO A 4 53.09 -21.91 1.11
N ARG A 5 52.23 -22.82 1.58
CA ARG A 5 50.80 -22.84 1.24
C ARG A 5 50.08 -21.64 1.89
N PRO A 6 49.10 -21.01 1.22
CA PRO A 6 48.38 -19.88 1.79
C PRO A 6 47.46 -20.35 2.92
N ILE A 7 47.54 -19.63 4.05
CA ILE A 7 46.62 -19.77 5.19
C ILE A 7 45.29 -19.11 4.79
N PRO A 8 44.13 -19.76 4.95
CA PRO A 8 42.86 -19.14 4.64
C PRO A 8 42.58 -18.00 5.63
N CYS A 9 42.20 -16.85 5.09
CA CYS A 9 41.84 -15.64 5.83
C CYS A 9 40.62 -15.90 6.74
N TYR A 10 40.81 -15.83 8.06
CA TYR A 10 39.77 -16.00 9.09
C TYR A 10 38.59 -14.99 8.97
N SER A 11 38.78 -13.90 8.23
CA SER A 11 37.77 -12.86 8.00
C SER A 11 36.51 -13.37 7.30
N CYS A 12 36.63 -14.36 6.41
CA CYS A 12 35.52 -14.84 5.58
C CYS A 12 34.62 -15.87 6.31
N TYR A 13 35.15 -16.52 7.36
CA TYR A 13 34.38 -17.43 8.22
C TYR A 13 33.49 -16.66 9.22
N SER A 14 33.94 -15.49 9.66
CA SER A 14 33.22 -14.62 10.60
C SER A 14 31.88 -14.12 10.04
N GLU A 15 31.86 -13.64 8.79
CA GLU A 15 30.63 -13.14 8.17
C GLU A 15 29.58 -14.24 7.95
N LYS A 16 30.01 -15.47 7.60
CA LYS A 16 29.10 -16.62 7.48
C LYS A 16 28.55 -17.11 8.82
N LEU A 17 29.34 -17.04 9.89
CA LEU A 17 28.89 -17.41 11.24
C LEU A 17 27.90 -16.39 11.84
N ILE A 18 28.09 -15.09 11.58
CA ILE A 18 27.16 -14.05 12.03
C ILE A 18 25.81 -14.21 11.34
N CYS A 19 25.79 -14.52 10.03
CA CYS A 19 24.54 -14.76 9.29
C CYS A 19 23.78 -16.02 9.75
N GLN A 20 24.47 -17.06 10.25
CA GLN A 20 23.82 -18.28 10.74
C GLN A 20 23.23 -18.15 12.15
N ARG A 21 23.68 -17.19 12.96
CA ARG A 21 23.28 -17.07 14.38
C ARG A 21 21.90 -16.44 14.59
N TYR A 22 21.33 -15.82 13.55
CA TYR A 22 20.06 -15.08 13.61
C TYR A 22 18.98 -15.65 12.68
N LYS A 23 19.19 -16.84 12.11
CA LYS A 23 18.20 -17.47 11.22
C LYS A 23 16.93 -17.79 12.00
N VAL A 24 15.90 -16.99 11.77
CA VAL A 24 14.52 -17.36 12.03
C VAL A 24 14.13 -18.35 10.94
N SER A 25 13.51 -19.46 11.32
CA SER A 25 12.88 -20.37 10.35
C SER A 25 11.39 -20.29 10.57
N ILE A 26 10.70 -19.52 9.74
CA ILE A 26 9.24 -19.55 9.68
C ILE A 26 8.83 -20.89 9.07
N ASP A 27 7.97 -21.64 9.76
CA ASP A 27 7.30 -22.78 9.15
C ASP A 27 6.19 -22.27 8.22
N TYR A 28 6.60 -21.95 6.98
CA TYR A 28 5.73 -21.42 5.95
C TYR A 28 4.49 -22.30 5.73
N ALA A 29 4.68 -23.62 5.71
CA ALA A 29 3.61 -24.57 5.45
C ALA A 29 2.54 -24.50 6.54
N LYS A 30 2.94 -24.41 7.81
CA LYS A 30 1.99 -24.33 8.94
C LYS A 30 1.22 -23.02 8.97
N VAL A 31 1.88 -21.89 8.71
CA VAL A 31 1.23 -20.57 8.69
C VAL A 31 0.18 -20.52 7.58
N ILE A 32 0.59 -20.83 6.34
CA ILE A 32 -0.30 -20.81 5.17
C ILE A 32 -1.44 -21.82 5.31
N ALA A 33 -1.18 -23.00 5.87
CA ALA A 33 -2.20 -24.01 6.14
C ALA A 33 -3.28 -23.53 7.10
N THR A 34 -2.88 -22.78 8.14
CA THR A 34 -3.81 -22.18 9.09
C THR A 34 -4.67 -21.12 8.41
N ASP A 35 -4.06 -20.26 7.59
CA ASP A 35 -4.76 -19.21 6.84
C ASP A 35 -5.81 -19.79 5.87
N LEU A 36 -5.51 -20.94 5.24
CA LEU A 36 -6.37 -21.58 4.23
C LEU A 36 -7.31 -22.67 4.79
N GLY A 37 -7.14 -23.09 6.05
CA GLY A 37 -7.89 -24.21 6.61
C GLY A 37 -7.59 -25.56 5.95
N VAL A 38 -6.38 -25.75 5.42
CA VAL A 38 -5.94 -26.99 4.74
C VAL A 38 -4.83 -27.69 5.52
N PRO A 39 -4.57 -29.00 5.31
CA PRO A 39 -3.47 -29.69 5.98
C PRO A 39 -2.09 -29.11 5.62
N PRO A 40 -1.17 -28.90 6.59
CA PRO A 40 0.19 -28.42 6.33
C PRO A 40 0.98 -29.23 5.31
N GLY A 41 0.77 -30.55 5.26
CA GLY A 41 1.42 -31.42 4.27
C GLY A 41 0.98 -31.15 2.82
N GLN A 42 -0.22 -30.61 2.57
CA GLN A 42 -0.63 -30.19 1.23
C GLN A 42 0.11 -28.92 0.80
N VAL A 43 0.25 -27.98 1.73
CA VAL A 43 0.98 -26.73 1.50
C VAL A 43 2.47 -27.01 1.28
N ALA A 44 3.10 -27.82 2.13
CA ALA A 44 4.53 -28.15 2.01
C ALA A 44 4.87 -28.73 0.62
N ARG A 45 4.08 -29.71 0.14
CA ARG A 45 4.24 -30.30 -1.19
C ARG A 45 4.01 -29.27 -2.31
N SER A 46 3.10 -28.31 -2.11
CA SER A 46 2.86 -27.24 -3.07
C SER A 46 4.02 -26.24 -3.12
N ILE A 47 4.60 -25.90 -1.96
CA ILE A 47 5.80 -25.06 -1.86
C ILE A 47 6.97 -25.71 -2.61
N GLU A 48 7.22 -27.01 -2.41
CA GLU A 48 8.28 -27.74 -3.13
C GLU A 48 8.11 -27.67 -4.65
N LEU A 49 6.87 -27.72 -5.15
CA LEU A 49 6.60 -27.60 -6.57
C LEU A 49 6.86 -26.17 -7.07
N PHE A 50 6.50 -25.14 -6.31
CA PHE A 50 6.77 -23.75 -6.67
C PHE A 50 8.26 -23.41 -6.63
N ASP A 51 9.02 -24.02 -5.72
CA ASP A 51 10.48 -23.88 -5.64
C ASP A 51 11.21 -24.53 -6.82
N GLN A 52 10.51 -25.37 -7.59
CA GLN A 52 10.98 -25.95 -8.85
C GLN A 52 10.46 -25.15 -10.07
N ASP A 53 10.03 -23.90 -9.87
CA ASP A 53 9.51 -22.98 -10.90
C ASP A 53 8.25 -23.51 -11.63
N ASN A 54 7.49 -24.43 -11.02
CA ASN A 54 6.24 -24.89 -11.60
C ASN A 54 5.17 -23.80 -11.52
N THR A 55 4.44 -23.57 -12.62
CA THR A 55 3.35 -22.57 -12.64
C THR A 55 2.09 -23.10 -11.96
N VAL A 56 1.25 -22.19 -11.43
CA VAL A 56 -0.04 -22.55 -10.82
C VAL A 56 -0.91 -23.40 -11.77
N PRO A 57 -1.10 -23.06 -13.06
CA PRO A 57 -1.87 -23.91 -13.99
C PRO A 57 -1.26 -25.30 -14.19
N PHE A 58 0.08 -25.41 -14.23
CA PHE A 58 0.75 -26.70 -14.35
C PHE A 58 0.51 -27.58 -13.12
N VAL A 59 0.67 -27.02 -11.93
CA VAL A 59 0.45 -27.73 -10.66
C VAL A 59 -1.01 -28.18 -10.54
N ALA A 60 -1.95 -27.28 -10.78
CA ALA A 60 -3.39 -27.56 -10.69
C ALA A 60 -3.83 -28.68 -11.66
N ARG A 61 -3.23 -28.75 -12.85
CA ARG A 61 -3.60 -29.72 -13.89
C ARG A 61 -2.85 -31.05 -13.79
N TYR A 62 -1.54 -31.03 -13.51
CA TYR A 62 -0.66 -32.19 -13.66
C TYR A 62 -0.05 -32.70 -12.35
N ARG A 63 -0.29 -32.02 -11.23
CA ARG A 63 0.24 -32.38 -9.90
C ARG A 63 -0.84 -32.46 -8.81
N LYS A 64 -2.11 -32.62 -9.21
CA LYS A 64 -3.26 -32.67 -8.30
C LYS A 64 -3.15 -33.72 -7.20
N GLU A 65 -2.59 -34.90 -7.50
CA GLU A 65 -2.39 -35.96 -6.50
C GLU A 65 -1.31 -35.59 -5.47
N VAL A 66 -0.24 -34.94 -5.94
CA VAL A 66 0.87 -34.48 -5.10
C VAL A 66 0.41 -33.37 -4.16
N THR A 67 -0.47 -32.46 -4.62
CA THR A 67 -1.00 -31.37 -3.78
C THR A 67 -2.17 -31.82 -2.90
N GLY A 68 -2.72 -33.02 -3.11
CA GLY A 68 -3.88 -33.51 -2.35
C GLY A 68 -5.21 -32.90 -2.79
N GLY A 69 -5.31 -32.48 -4.05
CA GLY A 69 -6.57 -32.01 -4.64
C GLY A 69 -6.81 -30.50 -4.59
N LEU A 70 -5.81 -29.70 -4.18
CA LEU A 70 -5.91 -28.24 -4.14
C LEU A 70 -6.28 -27.67 -5.52
N ASP A 71 -7.21 -26.70 -5.53
CA ASP A 71 -7.63 -26.02 -6.73
C ASP A 71 -6.71 -24.84 -7.11
N GLU A 72 -6.95 -24.25 -8.28
CA GLU A 72 -6.12 -23.17 -8.81
C GLU A 72 -6.14 -21.91 -7.92
N ALA A 73 -7.27 -21.62 -7.27
CA ALA A 73 -7.42 -20.46 -6.39
C ALA A 73 -6.60 -20.66 -5.11
N GLN A 74 -6.73 -21.83 -4.47
CA GLN A 74 -5.95 -22.18 -3.28
C GLN A 74 -4.44 -22.17 -3.57
N LEU A 75 -4.01 -22.75 -4.70
CA LEU A 75 -2.61 -22.76 -5.11
C LEU A 75 -2.05 -21.36 -5.35
N ARG A 76 -2.85 -20.45 -5.90
CA ARG A 76 -2.48 -19.05 -6.08
C ARG A 76 -2.29 -18.34 -4.73
N THR A 77 -3.23 -18.51 -3.80
CA THR A 77 -3.11 -17.95 -2.44
C THR A 77 -1.89 -18.50 -1.70
N ILE A 78 -1.57 -19.80 -1.85
CA ILE A 78 -0.34 -20.39 -1.28
C ILE A 78 0.90 -19.66 -1.81
N LEU A 79 1.00 -19.46 -3.13
CA LEU A 79 2.16 -18.83 -3.75
C LEU A 79 2.32 -17.35 -3.35
N GLU A 80 1.22 -16.60 -3.33
CA GLU A 80 1.19 -15.20 -2.89
C GLU A 80 1.63 -15.09 -1.43
N ARG A 81 1.06 -15.93 -0.55
CA ARG A 81 1.37 -15.92 0.88
C ARG A 81 2.80 -16.37 1.16
N LEU A 82 3.30 -17.38 0.44
CA LEU A 82 4.69 -17.84 0.51
C LEU A 82 5.65 -16.70 0.16
N THR A 83 5.38 -16.00 -0.95
CA THR A 83 6.18 -14.85 -1.40
C THR A 83 6.21 -13.77 -0.31
N TYR A 84 5.06 -13.41 0.25
CA TYR A 84 4.98 -12.42 1.33
C TYR A 84 5.80 -12.84 2.56
N LEU A 85 5.65 -14.08 3.02
CA LEU A 85 6.35 -14.56 4.22
C LEU A 85 7.87 -14.62 4.01
N ARG A 86 8.34 -15.01 2.81
CA ARG A 86 9.76 -14.96 2.45
C ARG A 86 10.31 -13.54 2.44
N ASN A 87 9.56 -12.58 1.90
CA ASN A 87 9.93 -11.17 1.92
C ASN A 87 10.02 -10.63 3.36
N LEU A 88 9.08 -11.02 4.22
CA LEU A 88 9.12 -10.66 5.65
C LEU A 88 10.34 -11.27 6.34
N GLU A 89 10.66 -12.55 6.12
CA GLU A 89 11.82 -13.21 6.71
C GLU A 89 13.12 -12.53 6.28
N ALA A 90 13.31 -12.29 4.98
CA ALA A 90 14.47 -11.58 4.45
C ALA A 90 14.61 -10.15 5.01
N ARG A 91 13.47 -9.46 5.20
CA ARG A 91 13.46 -8.13 5.80
C ARG A 91 13.83 -8.16 7.28
N LYS A 92 13.34 -9.15 8.05
CA LYS A 92 13.73 -9.35 9.46
C LYS A 92 15.23 -9.56 9.59
N GLU A 93 15.83 -10.42 8.75
CA GLU A 93 17.28 -10.65 8.75
C GLU A 93 18.05 -9.35 8.51
N THR A 94 17.62 -8.54 7.54
CA THR A 94 18.23 -7.23 7.25
C THR A 94 18.14 -6.29 8.45
N VAL A 95 16.96 -6.18 9.07
CA VAL A 95 16.72 -5.31 10.23
C VAL A 95 17.57 -5.75 11.43
N LEU A 96 17.60 -7.05 11.75
CA LEU A 96 18.42 -7.59 12.84
C LEU A 96 19.89 -7.28 12.63
N LYS A 97 20.39 -7.47 11.40
CA LYS A 97 21.78 -7.17 11.04
C LYS A 97 22.09 -5.69 11.26
N THR A 98 21.26 -4.79 10.75
CA THR A 98 21.48 -3.34 10.88
C THR A 98 21.46 -2.88 12.34
N ILE A 99 20.58 -3.43 13.17
CA ILE A 99 20.52 -3.07 14.60
C ILE A 99 21.72 -3.64 15.36
N ALA A 100 22.16 -4.87 15.02
CA ALA A 100 23.33 -5.49 15.61
C ALA A 100 24.62 -4.71 15.28
N GLU A 101 24.78 -4.23 14.03
CA GLU A 101 25.90 -3.40 13.60
C GLU A 101 25.99 -2.07 14.38
N GLN A 102 24.87 -1.57 14.90
CA GLN A 102 24.84 -0.38 15.77
C GLN A 102 25.12 -0.70 17.25
N GLY A 103 25.26 -1.98 17.61
CA GLY A 103 25.43 -2.40 19.01
C GLY A 103 24.19 -2.21 19.89
N LYS A 104 23.00 -2.04 19.28
CA LYS A 104 21.74 -1.75 19.99
C LYS A 104 20.77 -2.94 20.05
N LEU A 105 21.19 -4.11 19.54
CA LEU A 105 20.35 -5.30 19.54
C LEU A 105 20.34 -5.96 20.92
N THR A 106 19.22 -5.81 21.64
CA THR A 106 18.98 -6.51 22.91
C THR A 106 18.24 -7.83 22.65
N ASP A 107 18.37 -8.78 23.59
CA ASP A 107 17.66 -10.08 23.51
C ASP A 107 16.12 -9.89 23.47
N GLU A 108 15.62 -8.89 24.19
CA GLU A 108 14.20 -8.52 24.16
C GLU A 108 13.77 -8.02 22.78
N LEU A 109 14.54 -7.10 22.18
CA LEU A 109 14.24 -6.55 20.86
C LEU A 109 14.34 -7.62 19.77
N GLN A 110 15.34 -8.51 19.85
CA GLN A 110 15.47 -9.65 18.94
C GLN A 110 14.25 -10.56 19.04
N THR A 111 13.80 -10.87 20.26
CA THR A 111 12.60 -11.69 20.49
C THR A 111 11.35 -11.03 19.89
N ARG A 112 11.18 -9.71 20.09
CA ARG A 112 10.07 -8.95 19.50
C ARG A 112 10.10 -8.97 17.97
N ILE A 113 11.25 -8.70 17.34
CA ILE A 113 11.41 -8.72 15.88
C ILE A 113 11.07 -10.10 15.31
N ASN A 114 11.53 -11.17 15.97
CA ASN A 114 11.26 -12.53 15.54
C ASN A 114 9.76 -12.87 15.60
N ALA A 115 9.06 -12.37 16.61
CA ALA A 115 7.62 -12.61 16.82
C ALA A 115 6.69 -11.83 15.87
N VAL A 116 7.17 -10.77 15.19
CA VAL A 116 6.36 -9.96 14.28
C VAL A 116 5.81 -10.77 13.10
N THR A 117 4.55 -10.56 12.73
CA THR A 117 3.88 -11.24 11.61
C THR A 117 3.61 -10.33 10.40
N THR A 118 3.85 -9.02 10.53
CA THR A 118 3.57 -8.03 9.48
C THR A 118 4.80 -7.16 9.18
N LEU A 119 4.96 -6.77 7.91
CA LEU A 119 6.03 -5.84 7.53
C LEU A 119 5.90 -4.49 8.26
N GLN A 120 4.67 -3.98 8.43
CA GLN A 120 4.43 -2.72 9.12
C GLN A 120 4.94 -2.72 10.58
N ALA A 121 4.63 -3.78 11.35
CA ALA A 121 5.09 -3.87 12.73
C ALA A 121 6.62 -4.05 12.82
N LEU A 122 7.24 -4.66 11.80
CA LEU A 122 8.69 -4.77 11.71
C LEU A 122 9.33 -3.40 11.45
N GLU A 123 8.77 -2.62 10.52
CA GLU A 123 9.24 -1.26 10.24
C GLU A 123 9.06 -0.33 11.45
N ASP A 124 7.95 -0.48 12.21
CA ASP A 124 7.75 0.28 13.45
C ASP A 124 8.85 -0.03 14.49
N LEU A 125 9.25 -1.29 14.66
CA LEU A 125 10.37 -1.67 15.55
C LEU A 125 11.72 -1.19 15.04
N TYR A 126 11.90 -1.13 13.71
CA TYR A 126 13.14 -0.70 13.09
C TYR A 126 13.32 0.82 13.07
N LEU A 127 12.22 1.58 13.12
CA LEU A 127 12.19 3.04 12.93
C LEU A 127 13.23 3.81 13.78
N PRO A 128 13.44 3.52 15.09
CA PRO A 128 14.44 4.22 15.91
C PRO A 128 15.89 4.01 15.47
N TYR A 129 16.16 2.92 14.74
CA TYR A 129 17.50 2.50 14.30
C TYR A 129 17.77 2.84 12.83
N ARG A 130 16.77 3.32 12.11
CA ARG A 130 16.91 3.69 10.71
C ARG A 130 17.82 4.92 10.59
N PRO A 131 18.77 4.96 9.64
CA PRO A 131 19.56 6.16 9.37
C PRO A 131 18.65 7.36 9.08
N LYS A 132 18.80 8.45 9.85
CA LYS A 132 17.93 9.63 9.77
C LYS A 132 18.64 10.79 9.08
N ARG A 133 17.84 11.62 8.39
CA ARG A 133 18.25 12.97 8.02
C ARG A 133 18.40 13.80 9.30
N ARG A 134 19.18 14.88 9.26
CA ARG A 134 19.40 15.78 10.39
C ARG A 134 18.07 16.39 10.87
N THR A 135 17.45 15.83 11.92
CA THR A 135 16.18 16.30 12.50
C THR A 135 16.42 17.29 13.64
N ARG A 136 15.35 17.93 14.15
CA ARG A 136 15.45 18.76 15.37
C ARG A 136 15.99 17.97 16.56
N ALA A 137 15.56 16.72 16.72
CA ALA A 137 16.07 15.83 17.76
C ALA A 137 17.53 15.45 17.51
N THR A 138 17.96 15.18 16.27
CA THR A 138 19.37 14.94 15.96
C THR A 138 20.23 16.15 16.32
N ILE A 139 19.79 17.37 15.97
CA ILE A 139 20.50 18.61 16.30
C ILE A 139 20.58 18.80 17.82
N ALA A 140 19.49 18.55 18.54
CA ALA A 140 19.49 18.62 20.00
C ALA A 140 20.44 17.59 20.65
N ARG A 141 20.54 16.36 20.09
CA ARG A 141 21.54 15.37 20.52
C ARG A 141 22.97 15.83 20.22
N GLU A 142 23.22 16.42 19.04
CA GLU A 142 24.52 17.01 18.67
C GLU A 142 24.93 18.12 19.66
N HIS A 143 23.98 18.93 20.13
CA HIS A 143 24.22 19.96 21.14
C HIS A 143 24.37 19.39 22.57
N GLY A 144 24.18 18.08 22.74
CA GLY A 144 24.37 17.38 24.03
C GLY A 144 23.17 17.47 24.98
N LEU A 145 21.96 17.65 24.45
CA LEU A 145 20.72 17.71 25.24
C LEU A 145 20.08 16.33 25.52
N GLU A 146 20.67 15.26 25.01
CA GLU A 146 20.19 13.88 25.24
C GLU A 146 20.10 13.50 26.73
N PRO A 147 21.10 13.80 27.58
CA PRO A 147 21.00 13.46 29.01
C PRO A 147 19.87 14.23 29.72
N LEU A 148 19.57 15.46 29.29
CA LEU A 148 18.44 16.23 29.82
C LEU A 148 17.10 15.57 29.44
N ALA A 149 16.96 15.15 28.18
CA ALA A 149 15.76 14.43 27.72
C ALA A 149 15.56 13.10 28.46
N GLU A 150 16.64 12.33 28.67
CA GLU A 150 16.59 11.09 29.46
C GLU A 150 16.20 11.34 30.91
N GLN A 151 16.75 12.39 31.54
CA GLN A 151 16.40 12.78 32.90
C GLN A 151 14.92 13.19 33.02
N MET A 152 14.42 13.92 32.02
CA MET A 152 13.00 14.26 31.93
C MET A 152 12.13 13.00 31.85
N LEU A 153 12.50 12.03 31.01
CA LEU A 153 11.74 10.78 30.82
C LEU A 153 11.76 9.86 32.04
N ARG A 154 12.82 9.87 32.85
CA ARG A 154 12.89 9.13 34.13
C ARG A 154 11.86 9.63 35.15
N GLN A 155 11.56 10.94 35.14
CA GLN A 155 10.53 11.56 35.98
C GLN A 155 10.75 11.44 37.50
N ASP A 156 12.00 11.20 37.93
CA ASP A 156 12.34 10.97 39.34
C ASP A 156 12.39 12.26 40.19
N ILE A 157 12.40 13.44 39.55
CA ILE A 157 12.54 14.74 40.23
C ILE A 157 11.18 15.41 40.42
N ILE A 158 10.80 15.58 41.68
CA ILE A 158 9.49 16.10 42.10
C ILE A 158 9.59 17.51 42.72
N LYS A 159 10.79 17.95 43.12
CA LYS A 159 11.04 19.25 43.76
C LYS A 159 12.33 19.86 43.24
N GLY A 160 12.38 21.19 43.16
CA GLY A 160 13.50 21.96 42.62
C GLY A 160 13.03 22.99 41.59
N ASP A 161 13.98 23.65 40.95
CA ASP A 161 13.72 24.56 39.83
C ASP A 161 14.13 23.91 38.49
N LEU A 162 13.19 23.91 37.54
CA LEU A 162 13.42 23.41 36.19
C LEU A 162 14.52 24.22 35.49
N ALA A 163 14.58 25.53 35.74
CA ALA A 163 15.57 26.41 35.12
C ALA A 163 16.99 26.10 35.60
N GLU A 164 17.17 25.77 36.89
CA GLU A 164 18.47 25.36 37.44
C GLU A 164 18.97 24.05 36.81
N ILE A 165 18.09 23.08 36.61
CA ILE A 165 18.44 21.80 35.98
C ILE A 165 18.83 22.02 34.51
N ALA A 166 18.04 22.82 33.78
CA ALA A 166 18.32 23.13 32.38
C ALA A 166 19.57 24.01 32.19
N ALA A 167 19.89 24.87 33.18
CA ALA A 167 21.06 25.74 33.14
C ALA A 167 22.38 24.95 33.04
N ALA A 168 22.42 23.72 33.55
CA ALA A 168 23.58 22.83 33.44
C ALA A 168 23.90 22.39 32.00
N TYR A 169 22.98 22.61 31.06
CA TYR A 169 23.08 22.19 29.66
C TYR A 169 23.29 23.35 28.69
N LEU A 170 23.47 24.58 29.19
CA LEU A 170 23.68 25.76 28.34
C LEU A 170 25.04 25.74 27.67
N LYS A 171 25.05 26.10 26.38
CA LYS A 171 26.23 26.16 25.52
C LYS A 171 26.09 27.32 24.53
N GLU A 172 27.10 27.56 23.70
CA GLU A 172 27.06 28.59 22.67
C GLU A 172 25.87 28.37 21.70
N GLU A 173 25.60 27.11 21.34
CA GLU A 173 24.51 26.71 20.46
C GLU A 173 23.16 26.51 21.18
N VAL A 174 23.14 26.61 22.51
CA VAL A 174 21.95 26.51 23.38
C VAL A 174 22.03 27.62 24.43
N PRO A 175 21.77 28.88 24.05
CA PRO A 175 22.10 30.04 24.89
C PRO A 175 21.12 30.26 26.03
N THR A 176 19.89 29.74 25.94
CA THR A 176 18.86 29.95 26.96
C THR A 176 18.31 28.65 27.54
N VAL A 177 17.76 28.75 28.75
CA VAL A 177 17.05 27.65 29.42
C VAL A 177 15.92 27.11 28.54
N GLU A 178 15.21 27.99 27.84
CA GLU A 178 14.13 27.58 26.95
C GLU A 178 14.66 26.82 25.73
N ASP A 179 15.83 27.18 25.18
CA ASP A 179 16.46 26.42 24.09
C ASP A 179 16.84 25.00 24.54
N ALA A 180 17.35 24.86 25.77
CA ALA A 180 17.69 23.56 26.34
C ALA A 180 16.43 22.69 26.54
N LEU A 181 15.37 23.26 27.10
CA LEU A 181 14.09 22.58 27.28
C LEU A 181 13.44 22.24 25.93
N ALA A 182 13.46 23.15 24.96
CA ALA A 182 12.93 22.93 23.61
C ALA A 182 13.66 21.80 22.90
N GLY A 183 15.00 21.78 22.92
CA GLY A 183 15.77 20.70 22.33
C GLY A 183 15.52 19.36 23.02
N ALA A 184 15.40 19.33 24.35
CA ALA A 184 15.02 18.12 25.07
C ALA A 184 13.60 17.65 24.72
N ARG A 185 12.64 18.57 24.58
CA ARG A 185 11.28 18.27 24.09
C ARG A 185 11.30 17.69 22.67
N ASP A 186 12.14 18.19 21.77
CA ASP A 186 12.29 17.64 20.41
C ASP A 186 12.79 16.19 20.43
N ILE A 187 13.73 15.85 21.32
CA ILE A 187 14.21 14.47 21.52
C ILE A 187 13.09 13.56 22.05
N ILE A 188 12.32 14.04 23.03
CA ILE A 188 11.19 13.30 23.60
C ILE A 188 10.09 13.10 22.56
N ALA A 189 9.75 14.14 21.80
CA ALA A 189 8.75 14.10 20.72
C ALA A 189 9.08 13.02 19.69
N GLU A 190 10.34 12.94 19.23
CA GLU A 190 10.80 11.91 18.31
C GLU A 190 10.75 10.51 18.96
N THR A 191 11.28 10.38 20.18
CA THR A 191 11.30 9.10 20.92
C THR A 191 9.89 8.51 21.11
N VAL A 192 8.92 9.35 21.47
CA VAL A 192 7.52 8.96 21.66
C VAL A 192 6.85 8.63 20.34
N ALA A 193 7.06 9.44 19.29
CA ALA A 193 6.45 9.23 17.97
C ALA A 193 6.96 7.98 17.25
N GLU A 194 8.17 7.52 17.59
CA GLU A 194 8.77 6.32 17.01
C GLU A 194 8.58 5.06 17.87
N ASN A 195 7.94 5.17 19.04
CA ASN A 195 7.64 4.01 19.86
C ASN A 195 6.61 3.10 19.17
N ALA A 196 7.01 1.88 18.82
CA ALA A 196 6.19 0.93 18.07
C ALA A 196 4.81 0.67 18.69
N ASP A 197 4.72 0.56 20.01
CA ASP A 197 3.45 0.28 20.70
C ASP A 197 2.50 1.48 20.70
N ILE A 198 3.05 2.70 20.78
CA ILE A 198 2.27 3.94 20.61
C ILE A 198 1.79 4.07 19.16
N ARG A 199 2.67 3.84 18.17
CA ARG A 199 2.31 3.87 16.75
C ARG A 199 1.18 2.92 16.43
N ALA A 200 1.27 1.66 16.89
CA ALA A 200 0.23 0.66 16.70
C ALA A 200 -1.12 1.12 17.30
N SER A 201 -1.11 1.62 18.53
CA SER A 201 -2.33 2.11 19.19
C SER A 201 -2.96 3.30 18.46
N VAL A 202 -2.16 4.26 18.00
CA VAL A 202 -2.65 5.43 17.24
C VAL A 202 -3.20 4.99 15.89
N ARG A 203 -2.51 4.08 15.19
CA ARG A 203 -2.96 3.51 13.92
C ARG A 203 -4.33 2.85 14.05
N ASP A 204 -4.51 1.99 15.04
CA ASP A 204 -5.75 1.23 15.25
C ASP A 204 -6.93 2.12 15.65
N ARG A 205 -6.68 3.18 16.42
CA ARG A 205 -7.70 4.18 16.75
C ARG A 205 -8.05 5.06 15.56
N THR A 206 -7.04 5.57 14.85
CA THR A 206 -7.23 6.39 13.65
C THR A 206 -8.01 5.63 12.59
N ARG A 207 -7.66 4.36 12.32
CA ARG A 207 -8.37 3.51 11.36
C ARG A 207 -9.86 3.34 11.68
N ARG A 208 -10.23 3.30 12.96
CA ARG A 208 -11.63 3.11 13.40
C ARG A 208 -12.42 4.42 13.41
N ASP A 209 -11.79 5.48 13.91
CA ASP A 209 -12.52 6.67 14.37
C ASP A 209 -12.29 7.90 13.48
N ALA A 210 -11.29 7.86 12.58
CA ALA A 210 -11.01 8.99 11.70
C ALA A 210 -12.04 9.16 10.58
N TRP A 211 -12.14 10.40 10.12
CA TRP A 211 -12.96 10.82 9.00
C TRP A 211 -12.06 11.27 7.86
N LEU A 212 -12.40 10.85 6.63
CA LEU A 212 -11.84 11.46 5.44
C LEU A 212 -12.63 12.74 5.17
N VAL A 213 -11.94 13.88 5.16
CA VAL A 213 -12.50 15.18 4.85
C VAL A 213 -11.93 15.64 3.52
N VAL A 214 -12.80 15.93 2.56
CA VAL A 214 -12.45 16.38 1.22
C VAL A 214 -13.04 17.75 1.00
N THR A 215 -12.20 18.66 0.50
CA THR A 215 -12.57 20.03 0.19
C THR A 215 -12.10 20.39 -1.23
N VAL A 216 -12.77 21.33 -1.88
CA VAL A 216 -12.29 21.86 -3.16
C VAL A 216 -10.99 22.66 -2.97
N ALA A 217 -9.97 22.32 -3.75
CA ALA A 217 -8.71 23.06 -3.83
C ALA A 217 -8.78 24.12 -4.93
N ASP A 218 -9.20 23.73 -6.14
CA ASP A 218 -9.31 24.61 -7.30
C ASP A 218 -10.47 24.15 -8.20
N ARG A 219 -11.60 24.86 -8.09
CA ARG A 219 -12.82 24.55 -8.87
C ARG A 219 -12.65 24.83 -10.37
N ALA A 220 -11.76 25.74 -10.75
CA ALA A 220 -11.60 26.13 -12.16
C ALA A 220 -11.04 24.98 -13.02
N LYS A 221 -10.36 24.02 -12.39
CA LYS A 221 -9.81 22.82 -13.06
C LYS A 221 -10.86 21.73 -13.32
N ASP A 222 -12.09 21.88 -12.83
CA ASP A 222 -13.18 20.93 -13.02
C ASP A 222 -14.35 21.53 -13.81
N GLU A 223 -14.08 21.96 -15.04
CA GLU A 223 -15.07 22.61 -15.91
C GLU A 223 -16.32 21.77 -16.17
N ARG A 224 -16.20 20.43 -16.05
CA ARG A 224 -17.29 19.47 -16.28
C ARG A 224 -18.01 19.05 -15.00
N GLY A 225 -17.57 19.50 -13.83
CA GLY A 225 -18.15 19.12 -12.54
C GLY A 225 -18.02 17.63 -12.22
N VAL A 226 -16.95 16.97 -12.68
CA VAL A 226 -16.72 15.52 -12.49
C VAL A 226 -16.65 15.18 -11.01
N TYR A 227 -16.16 16.09 -10.17
CA TYR A 227 -15.95 15.88 -8.74
C TYR A 227 -16.91 16.68 -7.86
N GLU A 228 -18.02 17.18 -8.41
CA GLU A 228 -18.96 18.05 -7.68
C GLU A 228 -19.49 17.40 -6.39
N LEU A 229 -19.70 16.07 -6.41
CA LEU A 229 -20.11 15.28 -5.25
C LEU A 229 -19.07 15.26 -4.10
N TYR A 230 -17.83 15.68 -4.37
CA TYR A 230 -16.71 15.61 -3.44
C TYR A 230 -16.19 16.97 -2.96
N TYR A 231 -16.78 18.09 -3.40
CA TYR A 231 -16.30 19.43 -3.05
C TYR A 231 -16.42 19.77 -1.56
N ASP A 232 -17.42 19.20 -0.89
CA ASP A 232 -17.60 19.23 0.55
C ASP A 232 -18.07 17.85 1.01
N TYR A 233 -17.10 16.94 1.16
CA TYR A 233 -17.37 15.54 1.45
C TYR A 233 -16.70 15.10 2.74
N ARG A 234 -17.47 14.37 3.56
CA ARG A 234 -16.99 13.81 4.81
C ARG A 234 -17.57 12.42 5.01
N GLU A 235 -16.71 11.42 5.19
CA GLU A 235 -17.13 10.05 5.46
C GLU A 235 -16.16 9.37 6.44
N GLN A 236 -16.67 8.46 7.26
CA GLN A 236 -15.86 7.69 8.19
C GLN A 236 -14.90 6.81 7.39
N LEU A 237 -13.61 6.82 7.74
CA LEU A 237 -12.54 6.19 6.98
C LEU A 237 -12.79 4.69 6.71
N SER A 238 -13.33 3.99 7.70
CA SER A 238 -13.65 2.56 7.65
C SER A 238 -14.84 2.19 6.76
N LYS A 239 -15.60 3.17 6.26
CA LYS A 239 -16.83 2.95 5.47
C LYS A 239 -16.72 3.36 4.01
N ILE A 240 -15.59 3.95 3.61
CA ILE A 240 -15.43 4.55 2.28
C ILE A 240 -15.36 3.44 1.23
N PRO A 241 -16.26 3.43 0.23
CA PRO A 241 -16.19 2.46 -0.85
C PRO A 241 -14.94 2.68 -1.73
N PRO A 242 -14.28 1.60 -2.21
CA PRO A 242 -13.08 1.69 -3.04
C PRO A 242 -13.18 2.66 -4.22
N HIS A 243 -14.25 2.57 -5.02
CA HIS A 243 -14.43 3.43 -6.20
C HIS A 243 -14.51 4.93 -5.85
N ARG A 244 -15.05 5.29 -4.68
CA ARG A 244 -15.10 6.70 -4.24
C ARG A 244 -13.72 7.18 -3.82
N LEU A 245 -12.97 6.34 -3.09
CA LEU A 245 -11.61 6.66 -2.71
C LEU A 245 -10.74 6.90 -3.95
N LEU A 246 -10.86 6.05 -4.98
CA LEU A 246 -10.13 6.22 -6.25
C LEU A 246 -10.52 7.52 -6.97
N ALA A 247 -11.80 7.88 -6.99
CA ALA A 247 -12.26 9.15 -7.55
C ALA A 247 -11.70 10.37 -6.79
N ILE A 248 -11.72 10.32 -5.46
CA ILE A 248 -11.15 11.35 -4.58
C ILE A 248 -9.64 11.47 -4.81
N ASN A 249 -8.90 10.35 -4.82
CA ASN A 249 -7.46 10.31 -5.06
C ASN A 249 -7.10 10.88 -6.44
N ARG A 250 -7.92 10.64 -7.46
CA ARG A 250 -7.75 11.22 -8.80
C ARG A 250 -7.94 12.74 -8.78
N GLY A 251 -9.02 13.21 -8.16
CA GLY A 251 -9.27 14.65 -8.03
C GLY A 251 -8.20 15.38 -7.21
N GLU A 252 -7.65 14.72 -6.19
CA GLU A 252 -6.50 15.22 -5.42
C GLU A 252 -5.22 15.32 -6.29
N ARG A 253 -4.92 14.28 -7.08
CA ARG A 253 -3.77 14.26 -8.00
C ARG A 253 -3.85 15.33 -9.09
N GLU A 254 -5.07 15.61 -9.56
CA GLU A 254 -5.34 16.69 -10.52
C GLU A 254 -5.32 18.09 -9.88
N GLY A 255 -5.22 18.15 -8.54
CA GLY A 255 -5.19 19.40 -7.77
C GLY A 255 -6.54 20.11 -7.70
N ILE A 256 -7.63 19.39 -7.97
CA ILE A 256 -9.02 19.87 -7.89
C ILE A 256 -9.53 19.74 -6.45
N LEU A 257 -9.16 18.65 -5.78
CA LEU A 257 -9.56 18.34 -4.41
C LEU A 257 -8.36 18.42 -3.47
N LYS A 258 -8.65 18.65 -2.19
CA LYS A 258 -7.72 18.54 -1.08
C LYS A 258 -8.29 17.55 -0.08
N VAL A 259 -7.52 16.54 0.28
CA VAL A 259 -7.93 15.49 1.20
C VAL A 259 -7.16 15.63 2.51
N LYS A 260 -7.85 15.38 3.63
CA LYS A 260 -7.25 15.34 4.97
C LYS A 260 -7.91 14.23 5.77
N LEU A 261 -7.13 13.55 6.62
CA LEU A 261 -7.69 12.75 7.71
C LEU A 261 -7.93 13.59 8.98
N ASP A 262 -9.15 13.50 9.49
CA ASP A 262 -9.61 14.14 10.72
C ASP A 262 -9.81 13.05 11.78
N GLY A 263 -8.81 12.87 12.65
CA GLY A 263 -8.79 11.86 13.70
C GLY A 263 -9.14 12.41 15.08
N PRO A 264 -9.35 11.54 16.10
CA PRO A 264 -9.59 11.96 17.48
C PRO A 264 -8.29 12.40 18.17
N ASP A 265 -7.65 13.44 17.63
CA ASP A 265 -6.29 13.85 17.96
C ASP A 265 -6.10 14.18 19.45
N ASP A 266 -7.00 14.96 20.05
CA ASP A 266 -6.88 15.36 21.45
C ASP A 266 -7.00 14.16 22.41
N GLU A 267 -7.89 13.20 22.10
CA GLU A 267 -8.02 11.95 22.87
C GLU A 267 -6.75 11.10 22.76
N LEU A 268 -6.17 11.00 21.56
CA LEU A 268 -4.95 10.24 21.31
C LEU A 268 -3.74 10.87 22.01
N ILE A 269 -3.60 12.19 21.95
CA ILE A 269 -2.57 12.92 22.70
C ILE A 269 -2.72 12.64 24.19
N GLY A 270 -3.95 12.72 24.74
CA GLY A 270 -4.21 12.44 26.15
C GLY A 270 -3.86 11.00 26.55
N GLN A 271 -4.17 10.02 25.70
CA GLN A 271 -3.81 8.61 25.93
C GLN A 271 -2.30 8.39 25.93
N ILE A 272 -1.58 9.01 25.00
CA ILE A 272 -0.11 8.91 24.94
C ILE A 272 0.50 9.60 26.17
N GLN A 273 0.01 10.78 26.55
CA GLN A 273 0.47 11.48 27.75
C GLN A 273 0.27 10.62 29.00
N ALA A 274 -0.89 9.96 29.15
CA ALA A 274 -1.16 9.06 30.27
C ALA A 274 -0.24 7.82 30.29
N LYS A 275 0.20 7.34 29.13
CA LYS A 275 1.13 6.21 29.01
C LYS A 275 2.58 6.61 29.29
N VAL A 276 2.99 7.81 28.87
CA VAL A 276 4.37 8.29 29.00
C VAL A 276 4.63 8.91 30.38
N ILE A 277 3.65 9.62 30.96
CA ILE A 277 3.79 10.29 32.26
C ILE A 277 3.40 9.32 33.37
N THR A 278 4.40 8.65 33.95
CA THR A 278 4.22 7.68 35.04
C THR A 278 4.23 8.34 36.42
N GLN A 279 4.82 9.53 36.54
CA GLN A 279 4.85 10.33 37.77
C GLN A 279 4.30 11.74 37.51
N PRO A 280 2.99 11.98 37.72
CA PRO A 280 2.35 13.27 37.44
C PRO A 280 2.85 14.44 38.31
N ARG A 281 3.54 14.15 39.42
CA ARG A 281 4.15 15.17 40.30
C ARG A 281 5.55 15.56 39.87
N SER A 282 6.09 14.94 38.81
CA SER A 282 7.41 15.28 38.28
C SER A 282 7.44 16.74 37.82
N LEU A 283 8.56 17.42 38.07
CA LEU A 283 8.79 18.78 37.55
C LEU A 283 8.74 18.83 36.02
N PHE A 284 9.00 17.71 35.36
CA PHE A 284 9.06 17.61 33.90
C PHE A 284 7.72 17.27 33.25
N SER A 285 6.65 17.01 34.04
CA SER A 285 5.38 16.53 33.49
C SER A 285 4.80 17.47 32.42
N ASP A 286 4.83 18.79 32.63
CA ASP A 286 4.33 19.75 31.63
C ASP A 286 5.18 19.79 30.37
N GLN A 287 6.50 19.65 30.51
CA GLN A 287 7.42 19.59 29.37
C GLN A 287 7.18 18.33 28.54
N ILE A 288 6.94 17.19 29.20
CA ILE A 288 6.59 15.93 28.53
C ILE A 288 5.22 16.06 27.84
N ARG A 289 4.21 16.68 28.48
CA ARG A 289 2.90 16.92 27.84
C ARG A 289 3.05 17.70 26.53
N GLN A 290 3.84 18.77 26.55
CA GLN A 290 4.12 19.58 25.37
C GLN A 290 4.87 18.79 24.30
N ALA A 291 5.91 18.04 24.67
CA ALA A 291 6.67 17.20 23.75
C ALA A 291 5.80 16.13 23.08
N VAL A 292 4.92 15.47 23.84
CA VAL A 292 3.98 14.47 23.32
C VAL A 292 2.99 15.11 22.35
N ALA A 293 2.41 16.27 22.69
CA ALA A 293 1.44 16.95 21.84
C ALA A 293 2.07 17.43 20.52
N ASP A 294 3.28 17.99 20.57
CA ASP A 294 4.03 18.38 19.36
C ASP A 294 4.45 17.15 18.54
N GLY A 295 5.03 16.13 19.18
CA GLY A 295 5.44 14.89 18.53
C GLY A 295 4.28 14.18 17.84
N TYR A 296 3.10 14.17 18.47
CA TYR A 296 1.89 13.65 17.85
C TYR A 296 1.54 14.42 16.57
N LYS A 297 1.37 15.75 16.67
CA LYS A 297 0.88 16.58 15.56
C LYS A 297 1.87 16.67 14.40
N ARG A 298 3.17 16.76 14.70
CA ARG A 298 4.22 17.03 13.72
C ARG A 298 4.80 15.76 13.10
N LEU A 299 4.86 14.66 13.85
CA LEU A 299 5.56 13.45 13.44
C LEU A 299 4.62 12.25 13.30
N LEU A 300 3.86 11.94 14.35
CA LEU A 300 3.09 10.71 14.41
C LEU A 300 1.85 10.76 13.50
N ALA A 301 0.97 11.75 13.66
CA ALA A 301 -0.27 11.86 12.91
C ALA A 301 -0.03 11.95 11.38
N PRO A 302 0.89 12.79 10.85
CA PRO A 302 1.16 12.82 9.41
C PRO A 302 1.72 11.50 8.86
N SER A 303 2.55 10.81 9.67
CA SER A 303 3.09 9.51 9.29
C SER A 303 1.99 8.45 9.23
N ILE A 304 1.12 8.39 10.25
CA ILE A 304 -0.02 7.46 10.27
C ILE A 304 -1.02 7.80 9.17
N GLU A 305 -1.27 9.07 8.88
CA GLU A 305 -2.12 9.50 7.77
C GLU A 305 -1.59 8.99 6.43
N THR A 306 -0.29 9.15 6.18
CA THR A 306 0.35 8.64 4.96
C THR A 306 0.22 7.12 4.85
N GLU A 307 0.49 6.39 5.94
CA GLU A 307 0.32 4.92 6.00
C GLU A 307 -1.13 4.52 5.69
N MET A 308 -2.11 5.12 6.36
CA MET A 308 -3.53 4.78 6.17
C MET A 308 -4.03 5.11 4.77
N ARG A 309 -3.60 6.25 4.20
CA ARG A 309 -3.96 6.62 2.83
C ARG A 309 -3.34 5.65 1.81
N GLY A 310 -2.10 5.20 2.04
CA GLY A 310 -1.45 4.16 1.26
C GLY A 310 -2.22 2.85 1.31
N ASP A 311 -2.42 2.30 2.51
CA ASP A 311 -3.16 1.04 2.73
C ASP A 311 -4.54 1.06 2.07
N LEU A 312 -5.30 2.14 2.22
CA LEU A 312 -6.63 2.25 1.63
C LEU A 312 -6.59 2.35 0.11
N THR A 313 -5.57 2.99 -0.44
CA THR A 313 -5.37 3.08 -1.89
C THR A 313 -5.04 1.71 -2.46
N ASP A 314 -4.09 0.98 -1.86
CA ASP A 314 -3.70 -0.37 -2.28
C ASP A 314 -4.89 -1.32 -2.25
N ASN A 315 -5.66 -1.33 -1.15
CA ASN A 315 -6.89 -2.13 -1.05
C ASN A 315 -7.94 -1.74 -2.10
N SER A 316 -8.04 -0.45 -2.43
CA SER A 316 -9.01 0.02 -3.42
C SER A 316 -8.60 -0.34 -4.85
N ASP A 317 -7.30 -0.27 -5.14
CA ASP A 317 -6.73 -0.69 -6.42
C ASP A 317 -6.88 -2.20 -6.61
N GLU A 318 -6.60 -3.00 -5.57
CA GLU A 318 -6.81 -4.46 -5.60
C GLU A 318 -8.27 -4.81 -5.91
N HIS A 319 -9.22 -4.19 -5.20
CA HIS A 319 -10.65 -4.40 -5.46
C HIS A 319 -11.07 -4.00 -6.90
N ALA A 320 -10.51 -2.91 -7.42
CA ALA A 320 -10.77 -2.49 -8.81
C ALA A 320 -10.19 -3.50 -9.81
N ILE A 321 -8.97 -3.99 -9.58
CA ILE A 321 -8.32 -5.02 -10.39
C ILE A 321 -9.13 -6.31 -10.40
N GLU A 322 -9.62 -6.77 -9.24
CA GLU A 322 -10.49 -7.94 -9.15
C GLU A 322 -11.76 -7.79 -9.98
N THR A 323 -12.39 -6.61 -9.91
CA THR A 323 -13.58 -6.29 -10.72
C THR A 323 -13.26 -6.31 -12.22
N PHE A 324 -12.13 -5.72 -12.63
CA PHE A 324 -11.70 -5.76 -14.04
C PHE A 324 -11.34 -7.17 -14.50
N ALA A 325 -10.67 -7.95 -13.65
CA ALA A 325 -10.32 -9.34 -13.93
C ALA A 325 -11.58 -10.21 -14.11
N ALA A 326 -12.58 -10.01 -13.26
CA ALA A 326 -13.88 -10.69 -13.39
C ALA A 326 -14.58 -10.34 -14.71
N ASN A 327 -14.63 -9.05 -15.06
CA ASN A 327 -15.23 -8.59 -16.31
C ASN A 327 -14.47 -9.14 -17.54
N LEU A 328 -13.14 -9.09 -17.54
CA LEU A 328 -12.31 -9.63 -18.61
C LEU A 328 -12.48 -11.15 -18.75
N ARG A 329 -12.52 -11.87 -17.63
CA ARG A 329 -12.74 -13.32 -17.63
C ARG A 329 -14.08 -13.67 -18.26
N GLN A 330 -15.14 -12.93 -17.94
CA GLN A 330 -16.46 -13.14 -18.56
C GLN A 330 -16.40 -12.93 -20.07
N LEU A 331 -15.72 -11.88 -20.56
CA LEU A 331 -15.53 -11.63 -21.98
C LEU A 331 -14.75 -12.74 -22.68
N LEU A 332 -13.65 -13.21 -22.08
CA LEU A 332 -12.82 -14.27 -22.66
C LEU A 332 -13.49 -15.64 -22.70
N LEU A 333 -14.44 -15.90 -21.79
CA LEU A 333 -15.18 -17.16 -21.72
C LEU A 333 -16.50 -17.13 -22.50
N GLN A 334 -16.79 -16.06 -23.24
CA GLN A 334 -17.96 -16.01 -24.10
C GLN A 334 -17.91 -17.13 -25.14
N PRO A 335 -18.99 -17.90 -25.34
CA PRO A 335 -19.04 -18.92 -26.37
C PRO A 335 -18.76 -18.32 -27.75
N PRO A 336 -17.79 -18.85 -28.51
CA PRO A 336 -17.51 -18.34 -29.84
C PRO A 336 -18.65 -18.68 -30.80
N ILE A 337 -19.06 -17.70 -31.62
CA ILE A 337 -20.00 -17.93 -32.71
C ILE A 337 -19.25 -18.59 -33.87
N ARG A 338 -19.70 -19.78 -34.28
CA ARG A 338 -19.01 -20.61 -35.30
C ARG A 338 -19.83 -20.69 -36.58
N GLY A 339 -19.13 -20.74 -37.72
CA GLY A 339 -19.77 -21.07 -39.00
C GLY A 339 -20.63 -19.95 -39.58
N LYS A 340 -20.44 -18.70 -39.13
CA LYS A 340 -21.25 -17.54 -39.49
C LYS A 340 -20.43 -16.48 -40.20
N MET A 341 -20.99 -15.88 -41.25
CA MET A 341 -20.44 -14.69 -41.87
C MET A 341 -20.93 -13.45 -41.11
N VAL A 342 -20.03 -12.56 -40.71
CA VAL A 342 -20.32 -11.48 -39.76
C VAL A 342 -19.96 -10.12 -40.33
N ILE A 343 -20.87 -9.15 -40.20
CA ILE A 343 -20.58 -7.72 -40.39
C ILE A 343 -20.15 -7.15 -39.04
N GLY A 344 -18.89 -6.75 -38.89
CA GLY A 344 -18.40 -5.98 -37.75
C GLY A 344 -18.59 -4.49 -38.00
N ILE A 345 -19.20 -3.78 -37.05
CA ILE A 345 -19.41 -2.33 -37.09
C ILE A 345 -18.77 -1.71 -35.84
N ASP A 346 -17.78 -0.85 -36.05
CA ASP A 346 -17.21 0.03 -35.02
C ASP A 346 -17.86 1.43 -35.13
N PRO A 347 -18.77 1.78 -34.19
CA PRO A 347 -19.55 3.01 -34.28
C PRO A 347 -18.74 4.29 -34.16
N GLY A 348 -19.21 5.36 -34.80
CA GLY A 348 -18.64 6.69 -34.64
C GLY A 348 -19.49 7.79 -35.25
N PHE A 349 -19.45 8.97 -34.63
CA PHE A 349 -20.05 10.20 -35.17
C PHE A 349 -19.15 10.80 -36.26
N ARG A 350 -18.28 11.75 -35.89
CA ARG A 350 -17.45 12.55 -36.81
C ARG A 350 -16.57 11.73 -37.76
N THR A 351 -16.05 10.59 -37.30
CA THR A 351 -15.14 9.74 -38.09
C THR A 351 -15.85 8.61 -38.83
N GLY A 352 -17.20 8.59 -38.79
CA GLY A 352 -18.02 7.53 -39.37
C GLY A 352 -17.92 6.19 -38.64
N CYS A 353 -18.80 5.27 -39.02
CA CYS A 353 -18.80 3.88 -38.55
C CYS A 353 -17.97 3.02 -39.52
N LYS A 354 -17.04 2.22 -38.98
CA LYS A 354 -16.16 1.36 -39.79
C LYS A 354 -16.82 0.00 -39.89
N VAL A 355 -16.98 -0.49 -41.10
CA VAL A 355 -17.71 -1.72 -41.41
C VAL A 355 -16.74 -2.71 -42.03
N ALA A 356 -16.75 -3.94 -41.54
CA ALA A 356 -15.96 -5.05 -42.05
C ALA A 356 -16.83 -6.30 -42.21
N LEU A 357 -16.66 -7.03 -43.31
CA LEU A 357 -17.28 -8.33 -43.53
C LEU A 357 -16.22 -9.42 -43.34
N VAL A 358 -16.52 -10.41 -42.49
CA VAL A 358 -15.66 -11.58 -42.26
C VAL A 358 -16.42 -12.88 -42.54
N ASP A 359 -15.74 -13.85 -43.12
CA ASP A 359 -16.32 -15.16 -43.46
C ASP A 359 -16.37 -16.11 -42.24
N PRO A 360 -16.98 -17.31 -42.39
CA PRO A 360 -17.08 -18.31 -41.31
C PRO A 360 -15.75 -18.78 -40.69
N THR A 361 -14.62 -18.53 -41.34
CA THR A 361 -13.27 -18.86 -40.85
C THR A 361 -12.60 -17.68 -40.14
N GLY A 362 -13.23 -16.50 -40.16
CA GLY A 362 -12.67 -15.24 -39.68
C GLY A 362 -11.85 -14.49 -40.74
N LYS A 363 -11.88 -14.91 -42.00
CA LYS A 363 -11.16 -14.23 -43.09
C LYS A 363 -11.87 -12.93 -43.45
N PHE A 364 -11.12 -11.83 -43.51
CA PHE A 364 -11.61 -10.55 -43.98
C PHE A 364 -11.95 -10.59 -45.48
N LEU A 365 -13.20 -10.27 -45.82
CA LEU A 365 -13.71 -10.23 -47.19
C LEU A 365 -13.75 -8.82 -47.79
N GLY A 366 -13.79 -7.80 -46.95
CA GLY A 366 -13.82 -6.40 -47.37
C GLY A 366 -14.42 -5.50 -46.30
N GLY A 367 -14.26 -4.19 -46.47
CA GLY A 367 -14.77 -3.20 -45.51
C GLY A 367 -14.88 -1.82 -46.11
N THR A 368 -15.65 -0.96 -45.45
CA THR A 368 -15.86 0.43 -45.84
C THR A 368 -16.11 1.30 -44.61
N THR A 369 -16.18 2.62 -44.80
CA THR A 369 -16.66 3.55 -43.76
C THR A 369 -17.97 4.15 -44.21
N ILE A 370 -18.97 4.12 -43.33
CA ILE A 370 -20.29 4.73 -43.54
C ILE A 370 -20.46 5.93 -42.60
N TYR A 371 -21.24 6.93 -43.01
CA TYR A 371 -21.47 8.14 -42.21
C TYR A 371 -22.96 8.37 -41.89
N PRO A 372 -23.62 7.44 -41.19
CA PRO A 372 -25.06 7.52 -40.92
C PRO A 372 -25.43 8.67 -39.96
N HIS A 373 -24.49 9.10 -39.12
CA HIS A 373 -24.73 10.03 -38.02
C HIS A 373 -24.21 11.44 -38.31
N GLU A 374 -24.37 12.36 -37.34
CA GLU A 374 -23.76 13.69 -37.41
C GLU A 374 -22.23 13.62 -37.60
N PRO A 375 -21.63 14.48 -38.45
CA PRO A 375 -22.26 15.61 -39.15
C PRO A 375 -22.87 15.29 -40.54
N GLN A 376 -22.64 14.11 -41.12
CA GLN A 376 -23.01 13.84 -42.52
C GLN A 376 -24.45 13.36 -42.72
N LYS A 377 -25.02 12.63 -41.75
CA LYS A 377 -26.40 12.10 -41.78
C LYS A 377 -26.74 11.28 -43.03
N GLN A 378 -25.79 10.52 -43.56
CA GLN A 378 -25.99 9.68 -44.75
C GLN A 378 -26.67 8.35 -44.40
N TRP A 379 -27.84 8.41 -43.76
CA TRP A 379 -28.55 7.24 -43.23
C TRP A 379 -28.92 6.25 -44.33
N SER A 380 -29.62 6.70 -45.38
CA SER A 380 -30.08 5.83 -46.47
C SER A 380 -28.93 5.19 -47.26
N GLU A 381 -27.83 5.92 -47.44
CA GLU A 381 -26.63 5.40 -48.13
C GLU A 381 -25.95 4.32 -47.29
N ALA A 382 -25.84 4.53 -45.97
CA ALA A 382 -25.33 3.53 -45.05
C ALA A 382 -26.18 2.25 -45.07
N LYS A 383 -27.52 2.35 -45.03
CA LYS A 383 -28.42 1.19 -45.14
C LYS A 383 -28.21 0.43 -46.45
N ALA A 384 -28.10 1.13 -47.58
CA ALA A 384 -27.88 0.50 -48.88
C ALA A 384 -26.56 -0.28 -48.93
N LEU A 385 -25.49 0.22 -48.29
CA LEU A 385 -24.21 -0.49 -48.20
C LEU A 385 -24.27 -1.73 -47.30
N LEU A 386 -24.96 -1.63 -46.16
CA LEU A 386 -25.17 -2.77 -45.26
C LEU A 386 -26.03 -3.86 -45.92
N LEU A 387 -27.10 -3.48 -46.62
CA LEU A 387 -27.96 -4.41 -47.38
C LEU A 387 -27.17 -5.22 -48.40
N LYS A 388 -26.23 -4.59 -49.13
CA LYS A 388 -25.34 -5.33 -50.07
C LYS A 388 -24.49 -6.38 -49.38
N MET A 389 -24.06 -6.16 -48.14
CA MET A 389 -23.30 -7.16 -47.37
C MET A 389 -24.20 -8.28 -46.86
N ILE A 390 -25.45 -7.97 -46.49
CA ILE A 390 -26.47 -8.97 -46.15
C ILE A 390 -26.78 -9.86 -47.36
N GLU A 391 -26.95 -9.27 -48.55
CA GLU A 391 -27.18 -9.99 -49.81
C GLU A 391 -26.00 -10.90 -50.21
N GLN A 392 -24.78 -10.61 -49.73
CA GLN A 392 -23.60 -11.48 -49.90
C GLN A 392 -23.59 -12.69 -48.95
N GLY A 393 -24.56 -12.79 -48.04
CA GLY A 393 -24.74 -13.93 -47.14
C GLY A 393 -24.28 -13.67 -45.70
N ALA A 394 -24.18 -12.42 -45.26
CA ALA A 394 -23.91 -12.13 -43.85
C ALA A 394 -25.06 -12.65 -42.96
N ASP A 395 -24.72 -13.41 -41.93
CA ASP A 395 -25.67 -13.98 -40.98
C ASP A 395 -25.95 -13.05 -39.78
N LEU A 396 -24.96 -12.24 -39.40
CA LEU A 396 -24.92 -11.51 -38.13
C LEU A 396 -24.26 -10.15 -38.28
N MET A 397 -24.68 -9.20 -37.44
CA MET A 397 -23.97 -7.94 -37.23
C MET A 397 -23.44 -7.87 -35.80
N ALA A 398 -22.15 -7.58 -35.65
CA ALA A 398 -21.51 -7.32 -34.37
C ALA A 398 -21.23 -5.81 -34.27
N ILE A 399 -21.85 -5.15 -33.29
CA ILE A 399 -21.77 -3.69 -33.12
C ILE A 399 -20.97 -3.38 -31.86
N GLY A 400 -19.93 -2.57 -31.98
CA GLY A 400 -19.16 -2.08 -30.83
C GLY A 400 -20.03 -1.27 -29.87
N ASN A 401 -19.83 -1.42 -28.57
CA ASN A 401 -20.58 -0.70 -27.53
C ASN A 401 -19.99 0.69 -27.20
N GLY A 402 -19.29 1.29 -28.16
CA GLY A 402 -18.60 2.57 -28.02
C GLY A 402 -19.49 3.80 -28.24
N THR A 403 -18.86 4.92 -28.59
CA THR A 403 -19.56 6.17 -28.91
C THR A 403 -20.41 5.99 -30.18
N ALA A 404 -21.65 6.50 -30.18
CA ALA A 404 -22.63 6.34 -31.25
C ALA A 404 -23.20 4.91 -31.43
N SER A 405 -22.97 4.02 -30.47
CA SER A 405 -23.44 2.62 -30.54
C SER A 405 -24.96 2.50 -30.60
N ARG A 406 -25.69 3.28 -29.80
CA ARG A 406 -27.16 3.27 -29.76
C ARG A 406 -27.79 3.70 -31.09
N GLU A 407 -27.27 4.75 -31.70
CA GLU A 407 -27.71 5.25 -33.01
C GLU A 407 -27.37 4.24 -34.11
N THR A 408 -26.24 3.55 -34.00
CA THR A 408 -25.82 2.51 -34.95
C THR A 408 -26.64 1.23 -34.80
N GLU A 409 -27.04 0.88 -33.58
CA GLU A 409 -27.98 -0.20 -33.32
C GLU A 409 -29.34 0.09 -33.95
N ALA A 410 -29.83 1.33 -33.83
CA ALA A 410 -31.04 1.76 -34.52
C ALA A 410 -30.91 1.60 -36.04
N LEU A 411 -29.77 2.00 -36.63
CA LEU A 411 -29.50 1.80 -38.06
C LEU A 411 -29.51 0.32 -38.46
N ALA A 412 -28.90 -0.56 -37.66
CA ALA A 412 -28.78 -1.98 -37.97
C ALA A 412 -30.11 -2.74 -37.83
N ALA A 413 -31.00 -2.28 -36.94
CA ALA A 413 -32.34 -2.86 -36.77
C ALA A 413 -33.30 -2.50 -37.91
N GLU A 414 -32.99 -1.43 -38.63
CA GLU A 414 -33.81 -0.79 -39.66
C GLU A 414 -33.46 -1.28 -41.07
#